data_AF-A0A350AUE3-F1
#
_entry.id   AF-A0A350AUE3-F1
#
_cell.length_a   1.000
_cell.length_b   1.000
_cell.length_c   1.000
_cell.angle_alpha   90.00
_cell.angle_beta   90.00
_cell.angle_gamma   90.00
#
_symmetry.space_group_name_H-M   'P 1'
#
loop_
_entity.id
_entity.type
_entity.pdbx_description
1 polymer ?
#
loop_
_entity_poly.entity_id
_entity_poly.type
_entity_poly.pdbx_seq_one_letter_code
_entity_poly.pdbx_strand_id
1 'polypeptide(L)'
;QIEWAKMFEKNGYVAIDCIRPEFWYDDRIEWWYLQNMLVFVKKDRLDDYPRLKAEYEKNPNPVMSCVHPRYFLSVMERYDLVERIGRPINKALTSLGIKK
;
A
#
# COMPACT_ATOMS: atom_id res chain seq x y z
N GLN A 1 -8.14 -1.87 7.04
CA GLN A 1 -7.12 -2.90 7.37
C GLN A 1 -7.12 -3.96 6.29
N ILE A 2 -5.95 -4.34 5.79
CA ILE A 2 -5.77 -5.36 4.75
C ILE A 2 -6.18 -6.74 5.32
N GLU A 3 -7.00 -7.52 4.61
CA GLU A 3 -7.60 -8.76 5.15
C GLU A 3 -6.56 -9.81 5.58
N TRP A 4 -5.42 -9.89 4.88
CA TRP A 4 -4.33 -10.80 5.22
C TRP A 4 -3.74 -10.52 6.62
N ALA A 5 -3.55 -9.25 6.97
CA ALA A 5 -3.00 -8.87 8.28
C ALA A 5 -3.86 -9.38 9.44
N LYS A 6 -5.19 -9.27 9.31
CA LYS A 6 -6.14 -9.78 10.31
C LYS A 6 -6.07 -11.30 10.42
N MET A 7 -5.85 -11.99 9.31
CA MET A 7 -5.68 -13.45 9.31
C MET A 7 -4.41 -13.86 10.05
N PHE A 8 -3.28 -13.17 9.84
CA PHE A 8 -2.05 -13.42 10.57
C PHE A 8 -2.21 -13.14 12.08
N GLU A 9 -2.82 -12.01 12.43
CA GLU A 9 -3.09 -11.63 13.83
C GLU A 9 -3.93 -12.70 14.54
N LYS A 10 -5.02 -13.18 13.93
CA LYS A 10 -5.85 -14.27 14.47
C LYS A 10 -5.06 -15.56 14.71
N ASN A 11 -4.00 -15.78 13.95
CA ASN A 11 -3.10 -16.92 14.11
C ASN A 11 -1.92 -16.63 15.07
N GLY A 12 -1.96 -15.52 15.82
CA GLY A 12 -0.94 -15.18 16.82
C GLY A 12 0.36 -14.63 16.23
N TYR A 13 0.32 -14.08 15.01
CA TYR A 13 1.45 -13.38 14.41
C TYR A 13 1.37 -11.88 14.69
N VAL A 14 2.53 -11.24 14.79
CA VAL A 14 2.68 -9.78 14.80
C VAL A 14 3.33 -9.32 13.51
N ALA A 15 2.92 -8.15 13.01
CA ALA A 15 3.54 -7.50 11.86
C ALA A 15 4.74 -6.66 12.31
N ILE A 16 5.81 -6.70 11.54
CA ILE A 16 7.04 -5.95 11.76
C ILE A 16 7.38 -5.23 10.47
N ASP A 17 7.43 -3.91 10.53
CA ASP A 17 7.69 -3.03 9.40
C ASP A 17 9.13 -2.55 9.39
N CYS A 18 10.06 -3.48 9.18
CA CYS A 18 11.48 -3.20 9.11
C CYS A 18 11.98 -2.95 7.69
N ILE A 19 11.20 -3.29 6.66
CA ILE A 19 11.63 -3.19 5.25
C ILE A 19 11.24 -1.83 4.65
N ARG A 20 9.98 -1.42 4.82
CA ARG A 20 9.48 -0.20 4.14
C ARG A 20 10.28 1.05 4.55
N PRO A 21 10.64 1.27 5.82
CA PRO A 21 11.44 2.44 6.19
C PRO A 21 12.78 2.55 5.45
N GLU A 22 13.39 1.42 5.07
CA GLU A 22 14.69 1.39 4.39
C GLU A 22 14.58 1.58 2.87
N PHE A 23 13.55 0.97 2.26
CA PHE A 23 13.46 0.85 0.80
C PHE A 23 12.34 1.67 0.15
N TRP A 24 11.57 2.45 0.92
CA TRP A 24 10.36 3.14 0.41
C TRP A 24 10.60 4.00 -0.82
N TYR A 25 11.80 4.58 -0.96
CA TYR A 25 12.16 5.46 -2.07
C TYR A 25 13.14 4.84 -3.06
N ASP A 26 13.39 3.54 -2.97
CA ASP A 26 14.25 2.83 -3.92
C ASP A 26 13.50 2.60 -5.24
N ASP A 27 13.89 3.32 -6.27
CA ASP A 27 13.27 3.29 -7.59
C ASP A 27 13.56 2.00 -8.37
N ARG A 28 14.54 1.20 -7.93
CA ARG A 28 14.85 -0.13 -8.48
C ARG A 28 13.82 -1.18 -8.08
N ILE A 29 12.99 -0.89 -7.07
CA ILE A 29 11.95 -1.78 -6.57
C ILE A 29 10.59 -1.24 -6.99
N GLU A 30 9.74 -2.11 -7.56
CA GLU A 30 8.41 -1.69 -7.94
C GLU A 30 7.53 -1.39 -6.73
N TRP A 31 6.78 -0.30 -6.82
CA TRP A 31 6.03 0.27 -5.69
C TRP A 31 5.03 -0.73 -5.07
N TRP A 32 4.45 -1.64 -5.87
CA TRP A 32 3.51 -2.63 -5.36
C TRP A 32 4.18 -3.69 -4.48
N TYR A 33 5.48 -3.97 -4.68
CA TYR A 33 6.23 -4.81 -3.76
C TYR A 33 6.46 -4.06 -2.45
N LEU A 34 7.00 -2.84 -2.51
CA LEU A 34 7.27 -2.03 -1.32
C LEU A 34 6.05 -1.85 -0.42
N GLN A 35 4.86 -1.60 -0.98
CA GLN A 35 3.63 -1.48 -0.19
C GLN A 35 3.28 -2.72 0.64
N ASN A 36 3.62 -3.91 0.12
CA ASN A 36 3.24 -5.20 0.71
C ASN A 36 4.40 -5.89 1.45
N MET A 37 5.59 -5.30 1.48
CA MET A 37 6.77 -5.88 2.14
C MET A 37 6.70 -5.69 3.66
N LEU A 38 6.13 -6.69 4.33
CA LEU A 38 6.02 -6.77 5.78
C LEU A 38 6.49 -8.14 6.26
N VAL A 39 7.15 -8.17 7.42
CA VAL A 39 7.55 -9.42 8.08
C VAL A 39 6.50 -9.78 9.12
N PHE A 40 6.06 -11.04 9.12
CA PHE A 40 5.16 -11.56 10.15
C PHE A 40 5.86 -12.62 10.97
N VAL A 41 5.86 -12.46 12.30
CA VAL A 41 6.51 -13.38 13.24
C VAL A 41 5.49 -13.87 14.25
N LYS A 42 5.53 -15.16 14.57
CA LYS A 42 4.79 -15.74 15.68
C LYS A 42 5.16 -15.01 16.97
N LYS A 43 4.18 -14.43 17.67
CA LYS A 43 4.43 -13.55 18.82
C LYS A 43 5.19 -14.25 19.95
N ASP A 44 4.86 -15.51 20.20
CA ASP A 44 5.52 -16.41 21.16
C ASP A 44 6.94 -16.82 20.76
N ARG A 45 7.34 -16.56 19.52
CA ARG A 45 8.68 -16.81 18.99
C ARG A 45 9.49 -15.54 18.75
N LEU A 46 8.97 -14.38 19.12
CA LEU A 46 9.66 -13.11 18.85
C LEU A 46 11.01 -13.02 19.58
N ASP A 47 11.10 -13.63 20.77
CA ASP A 47 12.33 -13.71 21.56
C ASP A 47 13.43 -14.53 20.87
N ASP A 48 13.08 -15.44 19.95
CA ASP A 48 14.06 -16.19 19.13
C ASP A 48 14.80 -15.28 18.13
N TYR A 49 14.26 -14.08 17.84
CA TYR A 49 14.76 -13.18 16.81
C TYR A 49 15.05 -11.78 17.37
N PRO A 50 16.18 -11.57 18.08
CA PRO A 50 16.47 -10.31 18.78
C PRO A 50 16.40 -9.05 17.89
N ARG A 51 16.84 -9.16 16.63
CA ARG A 51 16.76 -8.04 15.67
C ARG A 51 15.32 -7.69 15.32
N LEU A 52 14.47 -8.69 15.05
CA LEU A 52 13.06 -8.47 14.74
C LEU A 52 12.30 -7.97 15.97
N LYS A 53 12.62 -8.51 17.15
CA LYS A 53 12.08 -8.01 18.42
C LYS A 53 12.35 -6.53 18.62
N ALA A 54 13.58 -6.09 18.41
CA ALA A 54 13.94 -4.68 18.54
C ALA A 54 13.16 -3.78 17.55
N GLU A 55 12.98 -4.22 16.30
CA GLU A 55 12.17 -3.45 15.32
C GLU A 55 10.67 -3.44 15.70
N TYR A 56 10.14 -4.54 16.20
CA TYR A 56 8.77 -4.60 16.72
C TYR A 56 8.57 -3.66 17.91
N GLU A 57 9.51 -3.62 18.86
CA GLU A 57 9.40 -2.76 20.04
C GLU A 57 9.41 -1.26 19.70
N LYS A 58 10.13 -0.86 18.64
CA LYS A 58 10.09 0.52 18.12
C LYS A 58 8.73 0.89 17.53
N ASN A 59 8.07 -0.06 16.87
CA ASN A 59 6.78 0.17 16.21
C ASN A 59 5.90 -1.09 16.27
N PRO A 60 5.21 -1.34 17.39
CA PRO A 60 4.43 -2.56 17.58
C PRO A 60 3.14 -2.60 16.75
N ASN A 61 2.73 -1.46 16.19
CA ASN A 61 1.50 -1.31 15.42
C ASN A 61 1.78 -0.60 14.09
N PRO A 62 2.46 -1.27 13.13
CA PRO A 62 2.82 -0.63 11.87
C PRO A 62 1.61 -0.26 11.02
N VAL A 63 1.78 0.75 10.16
CA VAL A 63 0.72 1.22 9.26
C VAL A 63 0.46 0.18 8.18
N MET A 64 -0.65 -0.54 8.28
CA MET A 64 -0.97 -1.60 7.32
C MET A 64 -1.48 -1.04 5.99
N SER A 65 -2.21 0.07 6.00
CA SER A 65 -2.81 0.65 4.78
C SER A 65 -2.04 1.88 4.32
N CYS A 66 -0.80 1.68 3.84
CA CYS A 66 0.06 2.74 3.32
C CYS A 66 -0.01 2.81 1.78
N VAL A 67 -0.24 4.00 1.25
CA VAL A 67 -0.27 4.24 -0.21
C VAL A 67 1.07 4.78 -0.67
N HIS A 68 1.72 4.11 -1.61
CA HIS A 68 2.99 4.57 -2.16
C HIS A 68 2.80 5.83 -3.01
N PRO A 69 3.66 6.86 -2.88
CA PRO A 69 3.53 8.11 -3.65
C PRO A 69 3.48 7.90 -5.16
N ARG A 70 4.32 7.02 -5.73
CA ARG A 70 4.29 6.66 -7.18
C ARG A 70 2.90 6.18 -7.61
N TYR A 71 2.25 5.32 -6.83
CA TYR A 71 0.91 4.86 -7.14
C TYR A 71 -0.11 5.98 -7.02
N PHE A 72 -0.10 6.72 -5.91
CA PHE A 72 -1.00 7.86 -5.70
C PHE A 72 -0.93 8.87 -6.85
N LEU A 73 0.28 9.30 -7.22
CA LEU A 73 0.50 10.24 -8.32
C LEU A 73 0.00 9.68 -9.66
N SER A 74 0.28 8.40 -9.97
CA SER A 74 -0.23 7.77 -11.19
C SER A 74 -1.77 7.72 -11.27
N VAL A 75 -2.44 7.61 -10.12
CA VAL A 75 -3.91 7.67 -10.05
C VAL A 75 -4.39 9.09 -10.28
N MET A 76 -3.75 10.07 -9.64
CA MET A 76 -4.09 11.48 -9.80
C MET A 76 -3.90 11.96 -11.25
N GLU A 77 -2.80 11.61 -11.90
CA GLU A 77 -2.55 11.95 -13.31
C GLU A 77 -3.63 11.37 -14.24
N ARG A 78 -4.03 10.11 -14.01
CA ARG A 78 -5.12 9.49 -14.77
C ARG A 78 -6.46 10.17 -14.52
N TYR A 79 -6.73 10.56 -13.27
CA TYR A 79 -7.95 11.27 -12.91
C TYR A 79 -8.02 12.64 -13.60
N ASP A 80 -6.94 13.42 -13.53
CA ASP A 80 -6.85 14.73 -14.18
C ASP A 80 -7.05 14.64 -15.70
N LEU A 81 -6.52 13.59 -16.34
CA LEU A 81 -6.73 13.33 -17.76
C LEU A 81 -8.21 13.09 -18.08
N VAL A 82 -8.89 12.25 -17.29
CA VAL A 82 -10.32 11.96 -17.47
C VAL A 82 -11.18 13.21 -17.25
N GLU A 83 -10.85 14.02 -16.25
CA GLU A 83 -11.53 15.29 -15.99
C GLU A 83 -11.36 16.29 -17.14
N ARG A 84 -10.13 16.45 -17.63
CA ARG A 84 -9.81 17.41 -18.70
C ARG A 84 -10.35 17.00 -20.07
N ILE A 85 -10.32 15.71 -20.40
CA ILE A 85 -10.63 15.22 -21.74
C ILE A 85 -11.99 14.51 -21.78
N GLY A 86 -12.24 13.61 -20.84
CA GLY A 86 -13.42 12.74 -20.83
C GLY A 86 -14.72 13.48 -20.55
N ARG A 87 -14.74 14.42 -19.59
CA ARG A 87 -15.96 15.19 -19.28
C ARG A 87 -16.44 16.06 -20.44
N PRO A 88 -15.58 16.88 -21.10
CA PRO A 88 -16.00 17.66 -22.26
C PRO A 88 -16.46 16.79 -23.43
N ILE A 89 -15.74 15.69 -23.72
CA ILE A 89 -16.10 14.79 -24.81
C ILE A 89 -17.43 14.09 -24.54
N ASN A 90 -17.67 13.56 -23.33
CA ASN A 90 -18.96 12.96 -22.98
C ASN A 90 -20.10 13.98 -23.07
N LYS A 91 -19.86 15.23 -22.65
CA LYS A 91 -20.85 16.30 -22.78
C LYS A 91 -21.16 16.62 -24.25
N ALA A 92 -20.13 16.69 -25.10
CA ALA A 92 -20.27 16.91 -26.53
C ALA A 92 -21.01 15.76 -27.24
N LEU A 93 -20.62 14.51 -26.98
CA LEU A 93 -21.27 13.31 -27.53
C LEU A 93 -22.75 13.22 -27.10
N THR A 94 -23.04 13.53 -25.83
CA THR A 94 -24.42 13.58 -25.33
C THR A 94 -25.22 14.67 -26.03
N SER A 95 -24.63 15.86 -26.25
CA SER A 95 -25.29 16.95 -26.98
C SER A 95 -25.51 16.64 -28.47
N LEU A 96 -24.73 15.73 -29.04
CA LEU A 96 -24.85 15.25 -30.42
C LEU A 96 -25.79 14.03 -30.55
N GLY A 97 -26.46 13.60 -29.46
CA GLY A 97 -27.39 12.47 -29.47
C GLY A 97 -26.72 11.10 -29.59
N ILE A 98 -25.38 11.04 -29.56
CA ILE A 98 -24.61 9.79 -29.59
C ILE A 98 -24.55 9.27 -28.15
N LYS A 99 -25.47 8.37 -27.79
CA LYS A 99 -25.41 7.63 -26.53
C LYS A 99 -24.54 6.38 -26.68
N LYS A 100 -23.77 6.09 -25.64
CA LYS A 100 -23.00 4.86 -25.49
C LYS A 100 -23.92 3.66 -25.30
#